data_AF-A0A941EXK3-F1
#
_entry.id   AF-A0A941EXK3-F1
#
_cell.length_a   1.000
_cell.length_b   1.000
_cell.length_c   1.000
_cell.angle_alpha   90.00
_cell.angle_beta   90.00
_cell.angle_gamma   90.00
#
_symmetry.space_group_name_H-M   'P 1'
#
loop_
_entity.id
_entity.type
_entity.pdbx_description
1 polymer ?
#
loop_
_entity_poly.entity_id
_entity_poly.type
_entity_poly.pdbx_seq_one_letter_code
_entity_poly.pdbx_strand_id
1 'polypeptide(L)'
;MPIQDEPRWDPLDALTEADRVTFSNPWPQLCPLNVPGPFYTGETDNCWTGRIHAPDHIMYGGTYFSEYVYRQPHDPAAVTAIAMAAFEDPFAGYGYDGDAHWSPQAVRTWWRDRDEVRQSVLATVSVLESEDGSASAEAALGARVYLDYLGGELEADLRRYLFRLDQGHYPVRGERLPEL
;
A
#
# COMPACT_ATOMS: atom_id res chain seq x y z
N MET A 1 -28.72 19.03 -17.68
CA MET A 1 -27.27 19.31 -17.74
C MET A 1 -26.60 18.08 -18.32
N PRO A 2 -25.68 18.21 -19.29
CA PRO A 2 -24.83 17.08 -19.65
C PRO A 2 -24.00 16.73 -18.41
N ILE A 3 -24.04 15.47 -18.00
CA ILE A 3 -23.12 14.92 -17.01
C ILE A 3 -21.75 15.00 -17.69
N GLN A 4 -20.89 15.91 -17.25
CA GLN A 4 -19.50 15.88 -17.70
C GLN A 4 -18.90 14.57 -17.17
N ASP A 5 -18.33 13.76 -18.04
CA ASP A 5 -17.59 12.56 -17.62
C ASP A 5 -16.47 13.01 -16.68
N GLU A 6 -16.60 12.67 -15.40
CA GLU A 6 -15.57 12.94 -14.40
C GLU A 6 -14.33 12.13 -14.79
N PRO A 7 -13.13 12.76 -14.88
CA PRO A 7 -11.92 12.05 -15.27
C PRO A 7 -11.65 10.92 -14.27
N ARG A 8 -11.44 9.72 -14.80
CA ARG A 8 -11.13 8.54 -13.98
C ARG A 8 -9.70 8.66 -13.46
N TRP A 9 -9.55 8.57 -12.15
CA TRP A 9 -8.25 8.48 -11.50
C TRP A 9 -7.68 7.06 -11.67
N ASP A 10 -6.46 6.93 -12.18
CA ASP A 10 -5.66 5.71 -12.08
C ASP A 10 -4.26 6.10 -11.57
N PRO A 11 -3.79 5.52 -10.44
CA PRO A 11 -2.50 5.91 -9.89
C PRO A 11 -1.33 5.50 -10.79
N LEU A 12 -1.50 4.53 -11.70
CA LEU A 12 -0.46 4.15 -12.65
C LEU A 12 -0.26 5.20 -13.74
N ASP A 13 -1.26 6.04 -14.03
CA ASP A 13 -1.13 7.14 -14.99
C ASP A 13 -0.25 8.29 -14.46
N ALA A 14 -0.07 8.36 -13.13
CA ALA A 14 0.80 9.35 -12.50
C ALA A 14 2.29 8.96 -12.50
N LEU A 15 2.62 7.71 -12.82
CA LEU A 15 4.02 7.25 -12.93
C LEU A 15 4.64 7.71 -14.25
N THR A 16 5.79 8.39 -14.15
CA THR A 16 6.64 8.68 -15.30
C THR A 16 7.42 7.45 -15.74
N GLU A 17 8.01 7.50 -16.93
CA GLU A 17 8.92 6.44 -17.39
C GLU A 17 10.13 6.27 -16.47
N ALA A 18 10.64 7.38 -15.91
CA ALA A 18 11.74 7.35 -14.95
C ALA A 18 11.34 6.71 -13.62
N ASP A 19 10.09 6.86 -13.18
CA ASP A 19 9.59 6.18 -11.99
C ASP A 19 9.49 4.68 -12.24
N ARG A 20 8.99 4.25 -13.39
CA ARG A 20 8.77 2.82 -13.70
C ARG A 20 10.04 1.98 -13.66
N VAL A 21 11.20 2.56 -13.96
CA VAL A 21 12.49 1.85 -13.93
C VAL A 21 13.05 1.63 -12.53
N THR A 22 12.47 2.25 -11.48
CA THR A 22 12.91 2.04 -10.09
C THR A 22 12.29 0.79 -9.46
N PHE A 23 11.17 0.31 -10.00
CA PHE A 23 10.45 -0.86 -9.50
C PHE A 23 10.97 -2.15 -10.14
N SER A 24 11.18 -3.19 -9.31
CA SER A 24 11.65 -4.51 -9.77
C SER A 24 10.52 -5.55 -9.89
N ASN A 25 9.36 -5.24 -9.32
CA ASN A 25 8.17 -6.11 -9.27
C ASN A 25 8.43 -7.48 -8.61
N PRO A 26 8.75 -7.51 -7.30
CA PRO A 26 9.12 -8.73 -6.57
C PRO A 26 7.88 -9.55 -6.14
N TRP A 27 6.91 -9.76 -7.04
CA TRP A 27 5.64 -10.44 -6.70
C TRP A 27 5.82 -11.83 -6.06
N PRO A 28 6.75 -12.69 -6.53
CA PRO A 28 6.98 -13.98 -5.89
C PRO A 28 7.48 -13.89 -4.44
N GLN A 29 7.95 -12.71 -4.01
CA GLN A 29 8.37 -12.41 -2.64
C GLN A 29 7.38 -11.48 -1.92
N LEU A 30 6.16 -11.27 -2.44
CA LEU A 30 5.16 -10.35 -1.88
C LEU A 30 5.09 -10.46 -0.35
N CYS A 31 5.34 -9.34 0.34
CA CYS A 31 5.15 -9.30 1.79
C CYS A 31 3.64 -9.40 2.09
N PRO A 32 3.21 -10.34 2.95
CA PRO A 32 1.79 -10.60 3.21
C PRO A 32 1.06 -9.45 3.91
N LEU A 33 1.81 -8.51 4.49
CA LEU A 33 1.26 -7.32 5.15
C LEU A 33 0.89 -6.19 4.18
N ASN A 34 1.28 -6.28 2.90
CA ASN A 34 0.87 -5.32 1.89
C ASN A 34 -0.65 -5.28 1.80
N VAL A 35 -1.22 -4.07 1.88
CA VAL A 35 -2.62 -3.84 1.54
C VAL A 35 -2.78 -4.02 0.03
N PRO A 36 -3.74 -4.84 -0.43
CA PRO A 36 -3.94 -5.09 -1.85
C PRO A 36 -4.11 -3.81 -2.67
N GLY A 37 -3.42 -3.79 -3.81
CA GLY A 37 -3.36 -2.63 -4.69
C GLY A 37 -2.24 -2.74 -5.72
N PRO A 38 -2.11 -1.74 -6.60
CA PRO A 38 -1.07 -1.71 -7.63
C PRO A 38 0.33 -1.70 -7.04
N PHE A 39 0.57 -0.92 -5.97
CA PHE A 39 1.88 -0.80 -5.35
C PHE A 39 2.03 -1.80 -4.21
N TYR A 40 3.20 -2.42 -4.13
CA TYR A 40 3.50 -3.39 -3.09
C TYR A 40 5.01 -3.51 -2.87
N THR A 41 5.40 -4.24 -1.85
CA THR A 41 6.80 -4.64 -1.61
C THR A 41 6.98 -6.15 -1.51
N GLY A 42 8.20 -6.61 -1.73
CA GLY A 42 8.65 -7.95 -1.35
C GLY A 42 9.15 -8.02 0.10
N GLU A 43 9.35 -9.22 0.62
CA GLU A 43 10.04 -9.47 1.89
C GLU A 43 11.56 -9.31 1.75
N THR A 44 12.03 -8.08 1.61
CA THR A 44 13.45 -7.70 1.59
C THR A 44 13.76 -6.69 2.68
N ASP A 45 14.91 -6.79 3.35
CA ASP A 45 15.39 -5.70 4.21
C ASP A 45 15.75 -4.52 3.31
N ASN A 46 15.10 -3.38 3.50
CA ASN A 46 15.28 -2.16 2.71
C ASN A 46 15.78 -0.98 3.56
N CYS A 47 16.41 -1.29 4.70
CA CYS A 47 17.09 -0.29 5.52
C CYS A 47 16.20 0.86 6.01
N TRP A 48 14.88 0.67 6.03
CA TRP A 48 13.88 1.60 6.56
C TRP A 48 13.78 2.93 5.79
N THR A 49 14.24 3.00 4.55
CA THR A 49 14.24 4.24 3.75
C THR A 49 12.83 4.66 3.31
N GLY A 50 11.89 3.74 3.16
CA GLY A 50 10.59 4.02 2.56
C GLY A 50 9.74 5.01 3.33
N ARG A 51 9.68 4.94 4.68
CA ARG A 51 8.93 5.93 5.49
C ARG A 51 9.56 7.31 5.50
N ILE A 52 10.85 7.45 5.16
CA ILE A 52 11.48 8.77 5.03
C ILE A 52 10.82 9.56 3.89
N HIS A 53 10.37 8.86 2.85
CA HIS A 53 9.78 9.44 1.65
C HIS A 53 8.24 9.34 1.60
N ALA A 54 7.67 8.26 2.15
CA ALA A 54 6.24 7.97 2.07
C ALA A 54 5.67 7.43 3.41
N PRO A 55 5.73 8.20 4.52
CA PRO A 55 5.31 7.74 5.86
C PRO A 55 3.81 7.42 5.96
N ASP A 56 3.00 8.01 5.08
CA ASP A 56 1.55 7.79 4.99
C ASP A 56 1.17 6.56 4.15
N HIS A 57 2.15 5.86 3.57
CA HIS A 57 1.95 4.72 2.68
C HIS A 57 2.76 3.50 3.05
N ILE A 58 3.94 3.69 3.65
CA ILE A 58 4.89 2.62 3.94
C ILE A 58 4.93 2.33 5.44
N MET A 59 5.02 1.07 5.82
CA MET A 59 5.19 0.64 7.22
C MET A 59 6.20 -0.49 7.31
N TYR A 60 6.81 -0.67 8.48
CA TYR A 60 7.75 -1.76 8.76
C TYR A 60 7.06 -2.96 9.40
N GLY A 61 7.46 -4.17 9.06
CA GLY A 61 6.94 -5.39 9.66
C GLY A 61 7.32 -6.65 8.90
N GLY A 62 6.58 -7.73 9.12
CA GLY A 62 6.87 -9.03 8.52
C GLY A 62 8.10 -9.70 9.12
N THR A 63 8.55 -10.79 8.49
CA THR A 63 9.57 -11.69 9.04
C THR A 63 10.90 -11.00 9.35
N TYR A 64 11.31 -10.05 8.50
CA TYR A 64 12.60 -9.36 8.60
C TYR A 64 12.47 -7.88 8.99
N PHE A 65 11.30 -7.46 9.48
CA PHE A 65 11.00 -6.05 9.71
C PHE A 65 11.21 -5.19 8.44
N SER A 66 10.87 -5.79 7.29
CA SER A 66 10.85 -5.19 5.95
C SER A 66 9.77 -4.12 5.81
N GLU A 67 9.85 -3.31 4.77
CA GLU A 67 8.75 -2.40 4.44
C GLU A 67 7.60 -3.09 3.70
N TYR A 68 6.41 -2.52 3.84
CA TYR A 68 5.23 -2.85 3.06
C TYR A 68 4.33 -1.64 2.85
N VAL A 69 3.57 -1.66 1.75
CA VAL A 69 2.57 -0.65 1.43
C VAL A 69 1.32 -0.92 2.27
N TYR A 70 1.04 -0.08 3.25
CA TYR A 70 -0.14 -0.19 4.10
C TYR A 70 -1.32 0.66 3.61
N ARG A 71 -1.07 1.59 2.69
CA ARG A 71 -2.11 2.44 2.09
C ARG A 71 -1.76 2.76 0.65
N GLN A 72 -2.68 2.48 -0.27
CA GLN A 72 -2.50 2.79 -1.69
C GLN A 72 -2.65 4.31 -1.95
N PRO A 73 -1.94 4.88 -2.94
CA PRO A 73 -1.99 6.30 -3.22
C PRO A 73 -3.31 6.70 -3.90
N HIS A 74 -3.86 7.85 -3.50
CA HIS A 74 -5.12 8.39 -4.04
C HIS A 74 -4.94 9.69 -4.84
N ASP A 75 -3.71 10.19 -4.94
CA ASP A 75 -3.36 11.38 -5.71
C ASP A 75 -1.93 11.28 -6.29
N PRO A 76 -1.54 12.17 -7.23
CA PRO A 76 -0.22 12.12 -7.85
C PRO A 76 0.95 12.32 -6.89
N ALA A 77 0.80 13.14 -5.84
CA ALA A 77 1.89 13.41 -4.90
C ALA A 77 2.19 12.16 -4.06
N ALA A 78 1.15 11.41 -3.68
CA ALA A 78 1.28 10.11 -3.03
C ALA A 78 1.99 9.09 -3.93
N VAL A 79 1.68 9.06 -5.23
CA VAL A 79 2.39 8.20 -6.20
C VAL A 79 3.87 8.58 -6.29
N THR A 80 4.19 9.87 -6.39
CA THR A 80 5.57 10.35 -6.39
C THR A 80 6.31 9.97 -5.10
N ALA A 81 5.66 10.06 -3.94
CA ALA A 81 6.25 9.67 -2.66
C ALA A 81 6.64 8.17 -2.65
N ILE A 82 5.76 7.30 -3.13
CA ILE A 82 6.05 5.85 -3.24
C ILE A 82 7.15 5.58 -4.27
N ALA A 83 7.14 6.27 -5.42
CA ALA A 83 8.20 6.13 -6.42
C ALA A 83 9.58 6.56 -5.88
N MET A 84 9.62 7.61 -5.05
CA MET A 84 10.84 8.03 -4.35
C MET A 84 11.28 6.99 -3.30
N ALA A 85 10.36 6.38 -2.56
CA ALA A 85 10.67 5.27 -1.67
C ALA A 85 11.30 4.09 -2.43
N ALA A 86 10.74 3.73 -3.60
CA ALA A 86 11.30 2.69 -4.47
C ALA A 86 12.68 3.06 -5.03
N PHE A 87 12.89 4.32 -5.39
CA PHE A 87 14.19 4.82 -5.88
C PHE A 87 15.30 4.72 -4.82
N GLU A 88 14.96 5.01 -3.56
CA GLU A 88 15.90 5.00 -2.43
C GLU A 88 16.01 3.62 -1.75
N ASP A 89 15.35 2.59 -2.29
CA ASP A 89 15.47 1.22 -1.79
C ASP A 89 16.73 0.54 -2.35
N PRO A 90 17.74 0.25 -1.51
CA PRO A 90 18.98 -0.37 -1.97
C PRO A 90 18.81 -1.82 -2.47
N PHE A 91 17.68 -2.46 -2.20
CA PHE A 91 17.38 -3.85 -2.59
C PHE A 91 16.29 -3.95 -3.66
N ALA A 92 15.78 -2.81 -4.15
CA ALA A 92 14.75 -2.74 -5.16
C ALA A 92 13.53 -3.61 -4.82
N GLY A 93 13.06 -3.57 -3.57
CA GLY A 93 11.97 -4.37 -3.02
C GLY A 93 10.57 -3.90 -3.40
N TYR A 94 10.41 -2.90 -4.27
CA TYR A 94 9.12 -2.33 -4.64
C TYR A 94 8.60 -2.81 -6.00
N GLY A 95 7.28 -2.95 -6.11
CA GLY A 95 6.56 -3.22 -7.35
C GLY A 95 5.33 -2.31 -7.55
N TYR A 96 4.89 -2.19 -8.81
CA TYR A 96 3.68 -1.43 -9.19
C TYR A 96 2.68 -2.22 -10.05
N ASP A 97 3.01 -3.45 -10.43
CA ASP A 97 2.19 -4.31 -11.30
C ASP A 97 1.20 -5.17 -10.50
N GLY A 98 0.86 -4.80 -9.26
CA GLY A 98 -0.06 -5.55 -8.41
C GLY A 98 -1.42 -5.83 -9.05
N ASP A 99 -1.90 -4.94 -9.93
CA ASP A 99 -3.14 -5.11 -10.71
C ASP A 99 -3.12 -6.32 -11.65
N ALA A 100 -1.93 -6.78 -12.05
CA ALA A 100 -1.77 -7.97 -12.88
C ALA A 100 -1.83 -9.27 -12.07
N HIS A 101 -1.70 -9.20 -10.74
CA HIS A 101 -1.52 -10.37 -9.89
C HIS A 101 -2.60 -10.55 -8.82
N TRP A 102 -3.12 -9.46 -8.26
CA TRP A 102 -4.23 -9.53 -7.32
C TRP A 102 -5.49 -10.02 -8.04
N SER A 103 -6.14 -11.02 -7.44
CA SER A 103 -7.49 -11.43 -7.86
C SER A 103 -8.52 -10.90 -6.87
N PRO A 104 -9.79 -10.67 -7.30
CA PRO A 104 -10.86 -10.32 -6.39
C PRO A 104 -10.98 -11.28 -5.20
N GLN A 105 -10.79 -12.58 -5.42
CA GLN A 105 -10.82 -13.58 -4.35
C GLN A 105 -9.67 -13.42 -3.35
N ALA A 106 -8.45 -13.12 -3.82
CA ALA A 106 -7.30 -12.88 -2.97
C ALA A 106 -7.50 -11.62 -2.11
N VAL A 107 -8.03 -10.54 -2.67
CA VAL A 107 -8.36 -9.31 -1.92
C VAL A 107 -9.36 -9.58 -0.80
N ARG A 108 -10.43 -10.32 -1.08
CA ARG A 108 -11.44 -10.70 -0.08
C ARG A 108 -10.87 -11.60 1.01
N THR A 109 -9.98 -12.52 0.63
CA THR A 109 -9.29 -13.40 1.58
C THR A 109 -8.40 -12.58 2.51
N TRP A 110 -7.60 -11.68 1.96
CA TRP A 110 -6.79 -10.73 2.74
C TRP A 110 -7.67 -9.90 3.69
N TRP A 111 -8.80 -9.37 3.22
CA TRP A 111 -9.73 -8.60 4.07
C TRP A 111 -10.31 -9.43 5.22
N ARG A 112 -10.72 -10.66 4.95
CA ARG A 112 -11.25 -11.57 5.97
C ARG A 112 -10.19 -11.89 7.02
N ASP A 113 -8.93 -12.05 6.60
CA ASP A 113 -7.83 -12.49 7.45
C ASP A 113 -7.05 -11.29 8.07
N ARG A 114 -7.53 -10.05 7.87
CA ARG A 114 -6.89 -8.79 8.33
C ARG A 114 -6.64 -8.69 9.84
N ASP A 115 -7.29 -9.51 10.64
CA ASP A 115 -7.02 -9.56 12.08
C ASP A 115 -5.59 -10.06 12.37
N GLU A 116 -5.03 -10.91 11.51
CA GLU A 116 -3.62 -11.31 11.57
C GLU A 116 -2.69 -10.14 11.28
N VAL A 117 -3.04 -9.31 10.28
CA VAL A 117 -2.32 -8.06 9.97
C VAL A 117 -2.39 -7.11 11.16
N ARG A 118 -3.58 -6.92 11.76
CA ARG A 118 -3.73 -6.09 12.96
C ARG A 118 -2.82 -6.55 14.10
N GLN A 119 -2.75 -7.86 14.36
CA GLN A 119 -1.87 -8.41 15.39
C GLN A 119 -0.39 -8.16 15.08
N SER A 120 0.01 -8.30 13.83
CA SER A 120 1.38 -7.98 13.39
C SER A 120 1.71 -6.51 13.64
N VAL A 121 0.82 -5.58 13.29
CA VAL A 121 1.02 -4.14 13.53
C VAL A 121 1.10 -3.81 15.02
N LEU A 122 0.26 -4.42 15.86
CA LEU A 122 0.32 -4.24 17.33
C LEU A 122 1.66 -4.74 17.92
N ALA A 123 2.18 -5.85 17.41
CA ALA A 123 3.50 -6.34 17.79
C ALA A 123 4.60 -5.34 17.34
N THR A 124 4.51 -4.82 16.12
CA THR A 124 5.42 -3.77 15.62
C THR A 124 5.39 -2.51 16.49
N VAL A 125 4.21 -2.02 16.89
CA VAL A 125 4.10 -0.87 17.81
C VAL A 125 4.88 -1.13 19.09
N SER A 126 4.70 -2.31 19.69
CA SER A 126 5.36 -2.67 20.95
C SER A 126 6.89 -2.67 20.83
N VAL A 127 7.43 -3.13 19.69
CA VAL A 127 8.87 -3.10 19.40
C VAL A 127 9.35 -1.66 19.24
N LEU A 128 8.68 -0.88 18.38
CA LEU A 128 9.07 0.50 18.08
C LEU A 128 9.03 1.42 19.30
N GLU A 129 8.08 1.22 20.21
CA GLU A 129 7.98 1.99 21.47
C GLU A 129 9.04 1.60 22.50
N SER A 130 9.64 0.42 22.38
CA SER A 130 10.73 -0.03 23.27
C SER A 130 12.10 0.49 22.84
N GLU A 131 12.21 1.01 21.61
CA GLU A 131 13.44 1.57 21.06
C GLU A 131 13.53 3.07 21.28
N ASP A 132 14.73 3.54 21.64
CA ASP A 132 15.03 4.97 21.72
C ASP A 132 15.38 5.51 20.33
N GLY A 133 14.66 6.53 19.87
CA GLY A 133 15.00 7.23 18.63
C GLY A 133 13.82 7.96 18.01
N SER A 134 14.11 9.06 17.32
CA SER A 134 13.06 9.81 16.61
C SER A 134 12.44 9.01 15.47
N ALA A 135 13.22 8.14 14.81
CA ALA A 135 12.73 7.27 13.74
C ALA A 135 11.73 6.21 14.28
N SER A 136 12.08 5.50 15.35
CA SER A 136 11.19 4.50 15.95
C SER A 136 9.91 5.14 16.52
N ALA A 137 10.02 6.33 17.12
CA ALA A 137 8.85 7.10 17.59
C ALA A 137 7.92 7.55 16.45
N GLU A 138 8.48 7.99 15.32
CA GLU A 138 7.72 8.34 14.11
C GLU A 138 7.00 7.10 13.55
N ALA A 139 7.71 5.99 13.40
CA ALA A 139 7.14 4.75 12.88
C ALA A 139 6.03 4.21 13.80
N ALA A 140 6.18 4.34 15.13
CA ALA A 140 5.13 3.95 16.08
C ALA A 140 3.85 4.79 15.91
N LEU A 141 3.98 6.09 15.59
CA LEU A 141 2.82 6.93 15.25
C LEU A 141 2.16 6.46 13.95
N GLY A 142 2.94 6.17 12.91
CA GLY A 142 2.44 5.62 11.65
C GLY A 142 1.71 4.29 11.82
N ALA A 143 2.24 3.39 12.64
CA ALA A 143 1.60 2.11 12.95
C ALA A 143 0.23 2.29 13.62
N ARG A 144 0.07 3.28 14.50
CA ARG A 144 -1.24 3.64 15.09
C ARG A 144 -2.22 4.17 14.05
N VAL A 145 -1.76 5.05 13.16
CA VAL A 145 -2.57 5.52 12.02
C VAL A 145 -3.00 4.34 11.14
N TYR A 146 -2.13 3.36 10.93
CA TYR A 146 -2.50 2.15 10.19
C TYR A 146 -3.56 1.31 10.92
N LEU A 147 -3.48 1.16 12.25
CA LEU A 147 -4.50 0.47 13.03
C LEU A 147 -5.89 1.13 12.91
N ASP A 148 -5.94 2.46 12.92
CA ASP A 148 -7.18 3.21 12.71
C ASP A 148 -7.70 3.02 11.28
N TYR A 149 -6.81 3.04 10.29
CA TYR A 149 -7.14 2.79 8.88
C TYR A 149 -7.71 1.38 8.64
N LEU A 150 -7.08 0.34 9.22
CA LEU A 150 -7.54 -1.06 9.18
C LEU A 150 -8.96 -1.23 9.73
N GLY A 151 -9.35 -0.42 10.71
CA GLY A 151 -10.69 -0.42 11.31
C GLY A 151 -11.70 0.54 10.65
N GLY A 152 -11.24 1.36 9.69
CA GLY A 152 -12.02 2.45 9.11
C GLY A 152 -12.02 2.41 7.59
N GLU A 153 -11.33 3.38 6.98
CA GLU A 153 -11.44 3.70 5.55
C GLU A 153 -10.97 2.59 4.60
N LEU A 154 -10.14 1.65 5.08
CA LEU A 154 -9.58 0.58 4.26
C LEU A 154 -10.66 -0.27 3.56
N GLU A 155 -11.80 -0.50 4.22
CA GLU A 155 -12.91 -1.23 3.59
C GLU A 155 -13.36 -0.54 2.29
N ALA A 156 -13.55 0.77 2.33
CA ALA A 156 -13.99 1.53 1.18
C ALA A 156 -12.94 1.49 0.05
N ASP A 157 -11.67 1.60 0.40
CA ASP A 157 -10.57 1.57 -0.58
C ASP A 157 -10.43 0.21 -1.25
N LEU A 158 -10.51 -0.90 -0.49
CA LEU A 158 -10.47 -2.24 -1.06
C LEU A 158 -11.68 -2.52 -1.96
N ARG A 159 -12.85 -1.98 -1.64
CA ARG A 159 -14.03 -2.09 -2.53
C ARG A 159 -13.84 -1.32 -3.83
N ARG A 160 -13.17 -0.16 -3.80
CA ARG A 160 -12.77 0.57 -5.02
C ARG A 160 -11.74 -0.22 -5.81
N TYR A 161 -10.82 -0.89 -5.13
CA TYR A 161 -9.83 -1.75 -5.77
C TYR A 161 -10.45 -3.00 -6.42
N LEU A 162 -11.39 -3.67 -5.73
CA LEU A 162 -12.16 -4.77 -6.31
C LEU A 162 -12.89 -4.34 -7.60
N PHE A 163 -13.49 -3.15 -7.61
CA PHE A 163 -14.10 -2.60 -8.81
C PHE A 163 -13.06 -2.43 -9.93
N ARG A 164 -11.86 -1.93 -9.62
CA ARG A 164 -10.76 -1.79 -10.59
C ARG A 164 -10.33 -3.13 -11.19
N LEU A 165 -10.26 -4.19 -10.38
CA LEU A 165 -9.92 -5.53 -10.85
C LEU A 165 -11.01 -6.11 -11.77
N ASP A 166 -12.28 -5.86 -11.46
CA ASP A 166 -13.41 -6.37 -12.25
C ASP A 166 -13.65 -5.59 -13.55
N GLN A 167 -13.51 -4.26 -13.51
CA GLN A 167 -13.89 -3.38 -14.63
C GLN A 167 -12.70 -2.86 -15.46
N GLY A 168 -11.47 -3.03 -14.96
CA GLY A 168 -10.26 -2.52 -15.63
C GLY A 168 -10.02 -1.02 -15.44
N HIS A 169 -10.84 -0.32 -14.66
CA HIS A 169 -10.65 1.09 -14.28
C HIS A 169 -11.23 1.37 -12.88
N TYR A 170 -10.75 2.41 -12.20
CA TYR A 170 -11.28 2.79 -10.88
C TYR A 170 -12.69 3.41 -11.00
N PRO A 171 -13.48 3.36 -9.89
CA PRO A 171 -14.84 3.87 -9.90
C PRO A 171 -14.92 5.39 -9.78
N VAL A 172 -15.88 5.98 -10.51
CA VAL A 172 -16.32 7.38 -10.36
C VAL A 172 -17.51 7.49 -9.40
N ARG A 173 -17.90 8.72 -9.06
CA ARG A 173 -18.96 8.97 -8.09
C ARG A 173 -20.29 8.33 -8.50
N GLY A 174 -20.87 7.55 -7.59
CA GLY A 174 -22.18 6.92 -7.76
C GLY A 174 -22.16 5.53 -8.37
N GLU A 175 -21.00 5.02 -8.80
CA GLU A 175 -20.85 3.63 -9.21
C GLU A 175 -21.00 2.70 -8.01
N ARG A 176 -21.72 1.58 -8.20
CA ARG A 176 -21.94 0.59 -7.15
C ARG A 176 -20.67 -0.23 -6.96
N LEU A 177 -20.12 -0.20 -5.75
CA LEU A 177 -18.91 -0.94 -5.42
C LEU A 177 -19.23 -2.39 -5.04
N PRO A 178 -18.40 -3.38 -5.45
CA PRO A 178 -18.48 -4.74 -4.91
C PRO A 178 -18.40 -4.74 -3.39
N GLU A 179 -19.03 -5.72 -2.74
CA GLU A 179 -18.83 -5.97 -1.30
C GLU A 179 -17.45 -6.61 -1.07
N LEU A 180 -16.99 -6.75 0.18
CA LEU A 180 -15.79 -7.55 0.55
C LEU A 180 -16.16 -8.94 1.06
#